data_AF-A0A4R1YNG8-F1
#
_entry.id   AF-A0A4R1YNG8-F1
#
_cell.length_a   1.000
_cell.length_b   1.000
_cell.length_c   1.000
_cell.angle_alpha   90.00
_cell.angle_beta   90.00
_cell.angle_gamma   90.00
#
_symmetry.space_group_name_H-M   'P 1'
#
loop_
_entity.id
_entity.type
_entity.pdbx_description
1 polymer ?
#
loop_
_entity_poly.entity_id
_entity_poly.type
_entity_poly.pdbx_seq_one_letter_code
_entity_poly.pdbx_strand_id
1 'polypeptide(L)' 'MIDWIATITFDQIALSLVTVVILREAMILVLPDRVAGPGGWLIDTAPDHEEE' A
#
# COMPACT_ATOMS: atom_id res chain seq x y z
N MET A 1 -15.90 26.37 5.50
CA MET A 1 -15.17 25.24 6.12
C MET A 1 -15.14 24.01 5.22
N ILE A 2 -16.15 23.80 4.35
CA ILE A 2 -16.21 22.69 3.38
C ILE A 2 -15.41 22.97 2.08
N ASP A 3 -15.11 24.22 1.76
CA ASP A 3 -14.39 24.62 0.53
C ASP A 3 -13.01 23.96 0.33
N TRP A 4 -12.30 23.62 1.41
CA TRP A 4 -11.00 22.95 1.30
C TRP A 4 -11.13 21.51 0.79
N ILE A 5 -12.17 20.79 1.23
CA ILE A 5 -12.45 19.41 0.78
C ILE A 5 -12.89 19.41 -0.69
N ALA A 6 -13.58 20.45 -1.16
CA ALA A 6 -13.96 20.60 -2.57
C ALA A 6 -12.77 20.86 -3.52
N THR A 7 -11.60 21.22 -2.98
CA THR A 7 -10.36 21.35 -3.76
C THR A 7 -9.72 19.99 -4.05
N ILE A 8 -10.02 18.98 -3.22
CA ILE A 8 -9.53 17.62 -3.44
C ILE A 8 -10.33 17.01 -4.58
N THR A 9 -9.70 16.88 -5.74
CA THR A 9 -10.34 16.26 -6.90
C THR A 9 -10.33 14.74 -6.77
N PHE A 10 -11.26 14.07 -7.45
CA PHE A 10 -11.28 12.60 -7.52
C PHE A 10 -9.95 12.04 -8.01
N ASP A 11 -9.34 12.70 -8.99
CA ASP A 11 -8.04 12.31 -9.54
C ASP A 11 -6.92 12.37 -8.49
N GLN A 12 -6.90 13.37 -7.61
CA GLN A 12 -5.92 13.45 -6.52
C GLN A 12 -6.08 12.30 -5.51
N ILE A 13 -7.31 11.87 -5.23
CA ILE A 13 -7.57 10.71 -4.38
C ILE A 13 -7.09 9.43 -5.07
N ALA A 14 -7.42 9.26 -6.35
CA ALA A 14 -7.00 8.11 -7.15
C ALA A 14 -5.47 8.03 -7.25
N LEU A 15 -4.81 9.16 -7.52
CA LEU A 15 -3.36 9.27 -7.60
C LEU A 15 -2.71 8.96 -6.25
N SER A 16 -3.26 9.44 -5.13
CA SER A 16 -2.78 9.12 -3.80
C SER A 16 -2.86 7.62 -3.52
N LEU A 17 -3.99 6.99 -3.87
CA LEU A 17 -4.18 5.55 -3.68
C LEU A 17 -3.19 4.75 -4.53
N VAL A 18 -3.03 5.10 -5.81
CA VAL A 18 -2.05 4.49 -6.71
C VAL A 18 -0.63 4.68 -6.18
N THR A 19 -0.30 5.87 -5.69
CA THR A 19 1.02 6.16 -5.10
C THR A 19 1.30 5.27 -3.89
N VAL A 20 0.32 5.05 -3.02
CA VAL A 20 0.46 4.17 -1.85
C VAL A 20 0.70 2.72 -2.29
N VAL A 21 -0.03 2.23 -3.30
CA VAL A 21 0.18 0.87 -3.83
C VAL A 21 1.58 0.73 -4.43
N ILE A 22 2.01 1.69 -5.26
CA ILE A 22 3.37 1.67 -5.84
C ILE A 22 4.43 1.71 -4.73
N LEU A 23 4.23 2.53 -3.71
CA LEU A 23 5.14 2.61 -2.57
C LEU A 23 5.23 1.28 -1.82
N ARG A 24 4.10 0.57 -1.63
CA ARG A 24 4.08 -0.77 -1.04
C ARG A 24 4.91 -1.76 -1.85
N GLU A 25 4.72 -1.80 -3.16
CA GLU A 25 5.47 -2.71 -4.05
C GLU A 25 6.96 -2.35 -4.10
N ALA A 26 7.29 -1.05 -4.12
CA ALA A 26 8.67 -0.59 -4.03
C ALA A 26 9.31 -0.98 -2.69
N MET A 27 8.57 -0.90 -1.59
CA MET A 27 9.05 -1.35 -0.28
C MET A 27 9.31 -2.86 -0.27
N ILE A 28 8.42 -3.68 -0.83
CA ILE A 28 8.67 -5.13 -0.98
C ILE A 28 9.96 -5.41 -1.76
N LEU A 29 10.21 -4.69 -2.85
CA LEU A 29 11.37 -4.93 -3.70
C LEU A 29 12.70 -4.45 -3.08
N VAL A 30 12.66 -3.36 -2.31
CA VAL A 30 13.85 -2.72 -1.73
C VAL A 30 14.17 -3.24 -0.32
N LEU A 31 13.15 -3.56 0.48
CA LEU A 31 13.35 -4.02 1.85
C LEU A 31 13.68 -5.53 1.88
N PRO A 32 14.46 -5.97 2.88
CA PRO A 32 14.74 -7.39 3.06
C PRO A 32 13.47 -8.19 3.37
N ASP A 33 13.43 -9.45 2.94
CA ASP A 33 12.28 -10.37 3.07
C ASP A 33 11.75 -10.51 4.50
N ARG A 34 12.61 -10.28 5.51
CA ARG A 34 12.19 -10.27 6.93
C ARG A 34 11.21 -9.15 7.28
N VAL A 35 11.17 -8.08 6.50
CA VAL A 35 10.31 -6.90 6.71
C VAL A 35 9.15 -6.88 5.72
N ALA A 36 9.43 -7.16 4.44
CA ALA A 36 8.44 -7.05 3.36
C ALA A 36 8.51 -8.25 2.39
N GLY A 37 8.38 -9.46 2.93
CA GLY A 37 8.35 -10.73 2.19
C GLY A 37 7.39 -11.74 2.84
N PRO A 38 7.44 -13.03 2.47
CA PRO A 38 6.56 -14.04 3.06
C PRO A 38 6.79 -14.19 4.56
N GLY A 39 5.79 -13.84 5.39
CA GLY A 39 5.90 -13.75 6.84
C GLY A 39 6.63 -12.49 7.36
N GLY A 40 6.72 -11.44 6.54
CA GLY A 40 7.31 -10.15 6.90
C GLY A 40 6.46 -9.38 7.91
N TRP A 41 7.10 -8.72 8.89
CA TRP A 41 6.38 -8.01 9.96
C TRP A 41 5.63 -6.75 9.50
N LEU A 42 6.11 -6.08 8.44
CA LEU A 42 5.50 -4.83 7.93
C LEU A 42 4.56 -5.10 6.76
N ILE A 43 5.00 -5.89 5.78
CA ILE A 43 4.21 -6.28 4.63
C ILE A 43 4.35 -7.80 4.49
N ASP A 44 3.31 -8.52 4.92
CA ASP A 44 3.23 -9.95 4.66
C ASP A 44 2.74 -10.17 3.23
N THR A 45 3.55 -10.90 2.45
CA THR A 45 3.22 -11.32 1.09
C THR A 45 2.99 -12.83 1.01
N ALA A 46 2.94 -13.53 2.15
CA ALA A 46 2.57 -14.93 2.17
C ALA A 46 1.15 -15.08 1.63
N PRO A 47 0.87 -16.10 0.81
CA PRO A 47 -0.50 -16.45 0.50
C PRO A 47 -1.16 -16.81 1.83
N ASP A 48 -2.27 -16.16 2.15
CA ASP A 48 -3.13 -16.61 3.25
C ASP A 48 -3.40 -18.09 2.98
N HIS A 49 -2.82 -18.96 3.80
CA HIS A 49 -3.26 -20.34 3.86
C HIS A 49 -4.67 -20.26 4.43
N GLU A 50 -5.67 -20.15 3.55
CA GLU A 50 -7.03 -20.57 3.82
C GLU A 50 -6.90 -22.05 4.23
N GLU A 51 -6.80 -22.29 5.54
CA GLU A 51 -6.92 -23.62 6.11
C GLU A 51 -8.30 -24.15 5.69
N GLU A 52 -8.28 -25.26 4.95
CA GLU A 52 -9.45 -26.05 4.49
C GLU A 52 -10.52 -26.27 5.56
#